data_AF-A0A8E0ND29-F1
#
_entry.id   AF-A0A8E0ND29-F1
#
_cell.length_a   1.000
_cell.length_b   1.000
_cell.length_c   1.000
_cell.angle_alpha   90.00
_cell.angle_beta   90.00
_cell.angle_gamma   90.00
#
_symmetry.space_group_name_H-M   'P 1'
#
loop_
_entity.id
_entity.type
_entity.pdbx_description
1 polymer ?
#
loop_
_entity_poly.entity_id
_entity_poly.type
_entity_poly.pdbx_seq_one_letter_code
_entity_poly.pdbx_strand_id
1 'polypeptide(L)'
;MSDTRLFRPRLWTAAGSALLIAGVAACSDQGGEAPAQAATPPASAAEEGEGEGGEAGAVSAYGAVPAESLLALRLQHLKGFFLVAQAASPVEGEASAAALAGQGMLEVYDPAKADYDAAGVDEVVLRRAAESGSTGALNAAITELDRAARLAGGDAGAVVRGLLNISTGLYAWW
;
A
#
# COMPACT_ATOMS: atom_id res chain seq x y z
N MET A 1 37.88 14.83 30.95
CA MET A 1 37.86 15.41 29.59
C MET A 1 36.58 14.92 28.93
N SER A 2 35.60 15.79 28.70
CA SER A 2 34.26 15.41 28.25
C SER A 2 34.01 16.00 26.86
N ASP A 3 33.94 15.13 25.85
CA ASP A 3 33.88 15.50 24.43
C ASP A 3 32.41 15.77 24.02
N THR A 4 31.94 17.01 24.22
CA THR A 4 30.57 17.43 23.87
C THR A 4 30.45 17.73 22.38
N ARG A 5 30.17 16.70 21.58
CA ARG A 5 29.88 16.87 20.15
C ARG A 5 28.48 17.43 19.96
N LEU A 6 28.38 18.74 19.67
CA LEU A 6 27.13 19.38 19.30
C LEU A 6 26.56 18.79 17.99
N PHE A 7 25.39 18.18 18.08
CA PHE A 7 24.58 17.80 16.93
C PHE A 7 24.05 19.07 16.24
N ARG A 8 24.41 19.27 14.96
CA ARG A 8 23.91 20.38 14.12
C ARG A 8 23.04 19.80 12.98
N PRO A 9 21.71 19.79 13.10
CA PRO A 9 20.85 19.38 12.00
C PRO A 9 20.94 20.40 10.86
N ARG A 10 21.22 19.93 9.64
CA ARG A 10 21.10 20.75 8.42
C ARG A 10 19.62 20.88 8.06
N LEU A 11 19.03 22.02 8.38
CA LEU A 11 17.69 22.39 7.91
C LEU A 11 17.72 22.56 6.40
N TRP A 12 17.05 21.66 5.68
CA TRP A 12 16.72 21.87 4.27
C TRP A 12 15.40 22.65 4.20
N THR A 13 15.47 23.90 3.76
CA THR A 13 14.30 24.74 3.51
C THR A 13 13.57 24.25 2.26
N ALA A 14 12.51 23.48 2.44
CA ALA A 14 11.52 23.25 1.38
C ALA A 14 10.74 24.56 1.15
N ALA A 15 11.05 25.26 0.06
CA ALA A 15 10.28 26.42 -0.37
C ALA A 15 8.94 25.92 -0.93
N GLY A 16 7.84 26.29 -0.28
CA GLY A 16 6.50 25.87 -0.69
C GLY A 16 6.05 26.56 -1.98
N SER A 17 5.44 25.79 -2.88
CA SER A 17 4.71 26.31 -4.04
C SER A 17 3.21 26.20 -3.77
N ALA A 18 2.58 27.33 -3.45
CA ALA A 18 1.12 27.40 -3.34
C ALA A 18 0.51 27.43 -4.75
N LEU A 19 -0.12 26.34 -5.19
CA LEU A 19 -0.96 26.37 -6.38
C LEU A 19 -2.30 27.02 -6.06
N LEU A 20 -2.59 28.12 -6.75
CA LEU A 20 -3.85 28.84 -6.67
C LEU A 20 -4.95 28.08 -7.42
N ILE A 21 -6.00 27.68 -6.72
CA ILE A 21 -7.24 27.23 -7.36
C ILE A 21 -8.00 28.46 -7.85
N ALA A 22 -7.99 28.69 -9.16
CA ALA A 22 -8.83 29.68 -9.84
C ALA A 22 -9.76 28.95 -10.81
N GLY A 23 -11.06 28.95 -10.53
CA GLY A 23 -12.05 28.21 -11.30
C GLY A 23 -12.72 29.02 -12.41
N VAL A 24 -13.09 28.33 -13.49
CA VAL A 24 -14.03 28.69 -14.56
C VAL A 24 -14.32 27.41 -15.35
N ALA A 25 -15.48 27.13 -15.92
CA ALA A 25 -16.84 27.61 -15.67
C ALA A 25 -17.81 26.55 -16.24
N ALA A 26 -18.99 26.36 -15.64
CA ALA A 26 -20.04 25.57 -16.29
C ALA A 26 -20.78 26.44 -17.32
N CYS A 27 -20.92 25.96 -18.56
CA CYS A 27 -21.94 26.41 -19.51
C CYS A 27 -22.17 25.34 -20.58
N SER A 28 -23.44 25.19 -20.99
CA SER A 28 -23.93 24.16 -21.90
C SER A 28 -24.30 24.70 -23.28
N ASP A 29 -24.15 23.84 -24.29
CA ASP A 29 -24.97 23.76 -25.52
C ASP A 29 -24.92 24.91 -26.56
N GLN A 30 -24.34 24.65 -27.75
CA GLN A 30 -25.06 24.77 -29.04
C GLN A 30 -24.26 24.31 -30.29
N GLY A 31 -24.82 23.32 -31.00
CA GLY A 31 -25.00 23.28 -32.48
C GLY A 31 -23.80 23.17 -33.44
N GLY A 32 -23.70 22.05 -34.18
CA GLY A 32 -22.90 21.98 -35.42
C GLY A 32 -22.64 20.58 -36.01
N GLU A 33 -23.45 20.17 -36.98
CA GLU A 33 -23.14 19.11 -37.95
C GLU A 33 -22.48 19.73 -39.21
N ALA A 34 -21.64 19.10 -40.04
CA ALA A 34 -20.91 17.82 -40.10
C ALA A 34 -19.88 17.96 -41.29
N PRO A 35 -19.17 16.95 -41.86
CA PRO A 35 -19.00 15.52 -41.54
C PRO A 35 -17.54 14.98 -41.52
N ALA A 36 -17.40 13.70 -41.16
CA ALA A 36 -16.37 12.73 -41.60
C ALA A 36 -14.87 13.11 -41.60
N GLN A 37 -14.13 12.59 -40.62
CA GLN A 37 -12.94 11.75 -40.87
C GLN A 37 -12.73 10.82 -39.67
N ALA A 38 -12.52 9.52 -39.89
CA ALA A 38 -12.15 8.60 -38.82
C ALA A 38 -10.68 8.85 -38.42
N ALA A 39 -10.47 9.72 -37.44
CA ALA A 39 -9.18 9.88 -36.79
C ALA A 39 -9.04 8.79 -35.72
N THR A 40 -8.19 7.80 -35.99
CA THR A 40 -7.69 6.87 -34.97
C THR A 40 -7.19 7.69 -33.78
N PRO A 41 -7.65 7.47 -32.53
CA PRO A 41 -7.00 8.11 -31.40
C PRO A 41 -5.54 7.65 -31.40
N PRO A 42 -4.55 8.56 -31.31
CA PRO A 42 -3.19 8.12 -31.02
C PRO A 42 -3.27 7.30 -29.73
N ALA A 43 -2.64 6.13 -29.72
CA ALA A 43 -2.44 5.41 -28.47
C ALA A 43 -1.81 6.42 -27.50
N SER A 44 -2.48 6.66 -26.38
CA SER A 44 -1.88 7.39 -25.27
C SER A 44 -0.61 6.64 -24.95
N ALA A 45 0.54 7.23 -25.28
CA ALA A 45 1.81 6.75 -24.80
C ALA A 45 1.63 6.57 -23.29
N ALA A 46 1.95 5.38 -22.77
CA ALA A 46 1.93 5.16 -21.35
C ALA A 46 2.78 6.27 -20.74
N GLU A 47 2.17 7.11 -19.91
CA GLU A 47 2.94 8.01 -19.08
C GLU A 47 3.79 7.08 -18.21
N GLU A 48 5.08 7.05 -18.49
CA GLU A 48 6.10 6.50 -17.59
C GLU A 48 6.11 7.42 -16.36
N GLY A 49 5.09 7.24 -15.52
CA GLY A 49 5.03 7.87 -14.22
C GLY A 49 6.23 7.38 -13.43
N GLU A 50 7.09 8.31 -13.02
CA GLU A 50 8.11 8.12 -11.99
C GLU A 50 7.43 7.94 -10.60
N GLY A 51 6.44 7.06 -10.53
CA GLY A 51 5.80 6.61 -9.30
C GLY A 51 6.58 5.45 -8.70
N GLU A 52 6.55 5.36 -7.37
CA GLU A 52 7.26 4.35 -6.60
C GLU A 52 6.94 2.93 -7.12
N GLY A 53 7.96 2.25 -7.68
CA GLY A 53 7.80 0.96 -8.39
C GLY A 53 7.28 -0.22 -7.54
N GLY A 54 6.98 -0.01 -6.26
CA GLY A 54 6.30 -0.99 -5.40
C GLY A 54 4.86 -1.26 -5.85
N GLU A 55 4.13 -0.24 -6.29
CA GLU A 55 2.71 -0.36 -6.71
C GLU A 55 2.55 -1.29 -7.92
N ALA A 56 3.42 -1.14 -8.93
CA ALA A 56 3.45 -2.02 -10.09
C ALA A 56 3.81 -3.48 -9.73
N GLY A 57 4.68 -3.66 -8.72
CA GLY A 57 5.00 -4.98 -8.15
C GLY A 57 3.80 -5.64 -7.46
N ALA A 58 3.03 -4.87 -6.67
CA ALA A 58 1.85 -5.36 -5.98
C ALA A 58 0.75 -5.79 -6.97
N VAL A 59 0.39 -4.94 -7.94
CA VAL A 59 -0.67 -5.22 -8.93
C VAL A 59 -0.30 -6.43 -9.80
N SER A 60 0.94 -6.52 -10.27
CA SER A 60 1.40 -7.66 -11.09
C SER A 60 1.46 -8.97 -10.28
N ALA A 61 1.85 -8.93 -9.00
CA ALA A 61 1.85 -10.11 -8.13
C ALA A 61 0.43 -10.64 -7.83
N TYR A 62 -0.54 -9.76 -7.58
CA TYR A 62 -1.94 -10.17 -7.42
C TYR A 62 -2.53 -10.72 -8.72
N GLY A 63 -2.14 -10.21 -9.90
CA GLY A 63 -2.57 -10.76 -11.19
C GLY A 63 -1.98 -12.14 -11.52
N ALA A 64 -0.83 -12.50 -10.95
CA ALA A 64 -0.08 -13.72 -11.28
C ALA A 64 -0.38 -14.94 -10.39
N VAL A 65 -1.19 -14.78 -9.34
CA VAL A 65 -1.52 -15.84 -8.36
C VAL A 65 -2.91 -16.42 -8.64
N PRO A 66 -3.12 -17.75 -8.52
CA PRO A 66 -4.43 -18.37 -8.73
C PRO A 66 -5.51 -17.76 -7.82
N ALA A 67 -6.74 -17.65 -8.33
CA ALA A 67 -7.84 -16.93 -7.65
C ALA A 67 -8.10 -17.43 -6.23
N GLU A 68 -8.04 -18.75 -6.02
CA GLU A 68 -8.20 -19.43 -4.74
C GLU A 68 -7.07 -19.15 -3.73
N SER A 69 -5.97 -18.55 -4.17
CA SER A 69 -4.80 -18.19 -3.34
C SER A 69 -4.66 -16.69 -3.10
N LEU A 70 -5.49 -15.84 -3.75
CA LEU A 70 -5.38 -14.38 -3.66
C LEU A 70 -5.63 -13.84 -2.26
N LEU A 71 -6.67 -14.34 -1.58
CA LEU A 71 -6.97 -13.94 -0.20
C LEU A 71 -5.82 -14.30 0.75
N ALA A 72 -5.24 -15.49 0.61
CA ALA A 72 -4.09 -15.92 1.40
C ALA A 72 -2.85 -15.04 1.14
N LEU A 73 -2.61 -14.63 -0.12
CA LEU A 73 -1.58 -13.65 -0.47
C LEU A 73 -1.84 -12.27 0.16
N ARG A 74 -3.06 -11.73 0.03
CA ARG A 74 -3.46 -10.45 0.66
C ARG A 74 -3.26 -10.48 2.18
N LEU A 75 -3.67 -11.56 2.84
CA LEU A 75 -3.49 -11.74 4.29
C LEU A 75 -2.03 -11.76 4.72
N GLN A 76 -1.16 -12.48 3.99
CA GLN A 76 0.27 -12.51 4.31
C GLN A 76 0.99 -11.20 3.95
N HIS A 77 0.56 -10.49 2.89
CA HIS A 77 1.12 -9.19 2.54
C HIS A 77 0.82 -8.16 3.65
N LEU A 78 -0.45 -8.06 4.07
CA LEU A 78 -0.85 -7.20 5.19
C LEU A 78 -0.11 -7.57 6.49
N LYS A 79 0.06 -8.87 6.78
CA LYS A 79 0.85 -9.35 7.93
C LYS A 79 2.30 -8.86 7.88
N GLY A 80 2.89 -8.70 6.70
CA GLY A 80 4.22 -8.14 6.50
C GLY A 80 4.39 -6.77 7.16
N PHE A 81 3.44 -5.85 6.95
CA PHE A 81 3.46 -4.52 7.59
C PHE A 81 3.41 -4.60 9.12
N PHE A 82 2.55 -5.45 9.69
CA PHE A 82 2.48 -5.62 11.15
C PHE A 82 3.75 -6.26 11.74
N LEU A 83 4.42 -7.14 11.01
CA LEU A 83 5.72 -7.71 11.41
C LEU A 83 6.84 -6.67 11.36
N VAL A 84 6.88 -5.82 10.33
CA VAL A 84 7.84 -4.70 10.23
C VAL A 84 7.59 -3.68 11.33
N ALA A 85 6.33 -3.30 11.58
CA ALA A 85 5.93 -2.45 12.70
C ALA A 85 6.36 -3.04 14.06
N GLN A 86 6.20 -4.36 14.27
CA GLN A 86 6.66 -5.05 15.48
C GLN A 86 8.19 -4.99 15.63
N ALA A 87 8.94 -5.14 14.55
CA ALA A 87 10.40 -5.02 14.56
C ALA A 87 10.87 -3.58 14.83
N ALA A 88 10.15 -2.58 14.32
CA ALA A 88 10.45 -1.15 14.48
C ALA A 88 10.11 -0.62 15.89
N SER A 89 9.02 -1.08 16.51
CA SER A 89 8.54 -0.61 17.83
C SER A 89 9.61 -0.48 18.93
N PRO A 90 10.51 -1.48 19.19
CA PRO A 90 11.54 -1.36 20.21
C PRO A 90 12.74 -0.45 19.86
N VAL A 91 12.90 -0.02 18.60
CA VAL A 91 14.06 0.76 18.12
C VAL A 91 13.70 2.18 17.66
N GLU A 92 12.51 2.36 17.08
CA GLU A 92 11.98 3.62 16.55
C GLU A 92 10.79 4.17 17.36
N GLY A 93 10.19 3.33 18.21
CA GLY A 93 9.08 3.69 19.10
C GLY A 93 7.70 3.37 18.53
N GLU A 94 6.70 3.40 19.41
CA GLU A 94 5.32 3.02 19.10
C GLU A 94 4.69 3.90 18.00
N ALA A 95 5.04 5.19 17.90
CA ALA A 95 4.51 6.08 16.86
C ALA A 95 4.94 5.67 15.44
N SER A 96 6.20 5.27 15.26
CA SER A 96 6.70 4.77 13.96
C SER A 96 6.10 3.41 13.62
N ALA A 97 5.96 2.52 14.61
CA ALA A 97 5.28 1.24 14.45
C ALA A 97 3.79 1.40 14.09
N ALA A 98 3.09 2.36 14.70
CA ALA A 98 1.71 2.72 14.38
C ALA A 98 1.61 3.18 12.91
N ALA A 99 2.50 4.08 12.48
CA ALA A 99 2.54 4.55 11.08
C ALA A 99 2.77 3.41 10.08
N LEU A 100 3.71 2.50 10.34
CA LEU A 100 3.99 1.33 9.48
C LEU A 100 2.79 0.38 9.40
N ALA A 101 2.14 0.09 10.53
CA ALA A 101 0.92 -0.71 10.56
C ALA A 101 -0.26 -0.01 9.86
N GLY A 102 -0.38 1.31 10.02
CA GLY A 102 -1.37 2.15 9.33
C GLY A 102 -1.17 2.21 7.82
N GLN A 103 0.08 2.22 7.34
CA GLN A 103 0.39 2.14 5.92
C GLN A 103 -0.13 0.82 5.32
N GLY A 104 0.13 -0.32 5.98
CA GLY A 104 -0.44 -1.60 5.56
C GLY A 104 -1.97 -1.64 5.52
N MET A 105 -2.63 -0.92 6.44
CA MET A 105 -4.09 -0.76 6.41
C MET A 105 -4.55 0.02 5.16
N LEU A 106 -3.88 1.12 4.82
CA LEU A 106 -4.25 1.97 3.67
C LEU A 106 -3.94 1.31 2.32
N GLU A 107 -2.80 0.63 2.20
CA GLU A 107 -2.31 0.06 0.93
C GLU A 107 -2.87 -1.34 0.64
N VAL A 108 -3.12 -2.15 1.68
CA VAL A 108 -3.48 -3.56 1.50
C VAL A 108 -4.89 -3.89 2.02
N TYR A 109 -5.28 -3.39 3.19
CA TYR A 109 -6.58 -3.71 3.79
C TYR A 109 -7.73 -2.93 3.14
N ASP A 110 -7.70 -1.59 3.19
CA ASP A 110 -8.80 -0.73 2.77
C ASP A 110 -9.21 -0.95 1.28
N PRO A 111 -8.29 -1.12 0.29
CA PRO A 111 -8.64 -1.41 -1.10
C PRO A 111 -9.31 -2.78 -1.33
N ALA A 112 -9.24 -3.67 -0.35
CA ALA A 112 -9.72 -5.05 -0.44
C ALA A 112 -10.62 -5.44 0.75
N LYS A 113 -11.17 -4.46 1.49
CA LYS A 113 -11.87 -4.69 2.76
C LYS A 113 -12.94 -5.77 2.68
N ALA A 114 -13.71 -5.84 1.59
CA ALA A 114 -14.73 -6.87 1.39
C ALA A 114 -14.18 -8.31 1.42
N ASP A 115 -12.96 -8.55 0.91
CA ASP A 115 -12.30 -9.85 0.95
C ASP A 115 -11.91 -10.23 2.39
N TYR A 116 -11.41 -9.26 3.17
CA TYR A 116 -11.06 -9.46 4.59
C TYR A 116 -12.29 -9.64 5.49
N ASP A 117 -13.35 -8.86 5.25
CA ASP A 117 -14.63 -9.01 5.95
C ASP A 117 -15.24 -10.40 5.68
N ALA A 118 -15.19 -10.88 4.43
CA ALA A 118 -15.62 -12.23 4.04
C ALA A 118 -14.74 -13.35 4.65
N ALA A 119 -13.45 -13.09 4.87
CA ALA A 119 -12.55 -13.96 5.63
C ALA A 119 -12.80 -13.91 7.15
N GLY A 120 -13.70 -13.04 7.61
CA GLY A 120 -14.05 -12.84 9.01
C GLY A 120 -12.89 -12.26 9.83
N VAL A 121 -12.12 -11.34 9.26
CA VAL A 121 -11.01 -10.64 9.92
C VAL A 121 -11.54 -9.53 10.82
N ASP A 122 -11.09 -9.48 12.08
CA ASP A 122 -11.48 -8.42 13.00
C ASP A 122 -10.71 -7.11 12.73
N GLU A 123 -11.36 -6.17 12.02
CA GLU A 123 -10.80 -4.84 11.76
C GLU A 123 -10.43 -4.09 13.06
N VAL A 124 -11.16 -4.27 14.15
CA VAL A 124 -10.92 -3.53 15.40
C VAL A 124 -9.56 -3.91 16.00
N VAL A 125 -9.16 -5.18 15.85
CA VAL A 125 -7.83 -5.66 16.25
C VAL A 125 -6.73 -5.02 15.38
N LEU A 126 -6.95 -4.92 14.08
CA LEU A 126 -6.01 -4.30 13.13
C LEU A 126 -5.88 -2.78 13.33
N ARG A 127 -7.00 -2.05 13.40
CA ARG A 127 -7.04 -0.60 13.64
C ARG A 127 -6.37 -0.24 14.97
N ARG A 128 -6.65 -0.98 16.05
CA ARG A 128 -5.98 -0.75 17.35
C ARG A 128 -4.46 -0.87 17.27
N ALA A 129 -3.94 -1.76 16.43
CA ALA A 129 -2.52 -1.92 16.20
C ALA A 129 -1.95 -0.77 15.34
N ALA A 130 -2.67 -0.33 14.30
CA ALA A 130 -2.33 0.84 13.49
C ALA A 130 -2.44 2.19 14.23
N GLU A 131 -3.31 2.29 15.24
CA GLU A 131 -3.48 3.50 16.07
C GLU A 131 -2.45 3.58 17.20
N SER A 132 -2.10 2.45 17.82
CA SER A 132 -1.24 2.44 19.02
C SER A 132 0.22 2.10 18.75
N GLY A 133 0.53 1.26 17.75
CA GLY A 133 1.88 0.72 17.53
C GLY A 133 2.47 -0.07 18.71
N SER A 134 1.63 -0.40 19.70
CA SER A 134 2.04 -1.09 20.92
C SER A 134 2.28 -2.58 20.67
N THR A 135 3.31 -3.14 21.30
CA THR A 135 3.68 -4.56 21.13
C THR A 135 2.52 -5.52 21.38
N GLY A 136 1.63 -5.20 22.33
CA GLY A 136 0.43 -6.00 22.62
C GLY A 136 -0.60 -5.98 21.48
N ALA A 137 -0.88 -4.81 20.91
CA ALA A 137 -1.81 -4.67 19.80
C ALA A 137 -1.25 -5.29 18.51
N LEU A 138 0.03 -5.04 18.20
CA LEU A 138 0.72 -5.63 17.04
C LEU A 138 0.69 -7.17 17.10
N ASN A 139 0.97 -7.78 18.27
CA ASN A 139 0.85 -9.23 18.45
C ASN A 139 -0.58 -9.75 18.22
N ALA A 140 -1.60 -9.02 18.66
CA ALA A 140 -2.99 -9.40 18.43
C ALA A 140 -3.33 -9.37 16.93
N ALA A 141 -2.95 -8.30 16.22
CA ALA A 141 -3.11 -8.17 14.76
C ALA A 141 -2.40 -9.29 13.99
N ILE A 142 -1.14 -9.59 14.33
CA ILE A 142 -0.38 -10.69 13.71
C ILE A 142 -1.07 -12.04 13.94
N THR A 143 -1.56 -12.29 15.17
CA THR A 143 -2.25 -13.53 15.53
C THR A 143 -3.56 -13.70 14.77
N GLU A 144 -4.30 -12.60 14.58
CA GLU A 144 -5.57 -12.56 13.86
C GLU A 144 -5.39 -12.79 12.36
N LEU A 145 -4.38 -12.15 11.75
CA LEU A 145 -4.02 -12.41 10.35
C LEU A 145 -3.53 -13.84 10.14
N ASP A 146 -2.80 -14.41 11.10
CA ASP A 146 -2.39 -15.82 11.07
C ASP A 146 -3.59 -16.79 11.20
N ARG A 147 -4.62 -16.43 11.99
CA ARG A 147 -5.87 -17.20 12.07
C ARG A 147 -6.59 -17.17 10.72
N ALA A 148 -6.80 -15.99 10.15
CA ALA A 148 -7.48 -15.82 8.87
C ALA A 148 -6.73 -16.50 7.72
N ALA A 149 -5.40 -16.37 7.64
CA ALA A 149 -4.59 -16.99 6.60
C ALA A 149 -4.65 -18.53 6.62
N ARG A 150 -4.73 -19.14 7.81
CA ARG A 150 -4.94 -20.60 7.95
C ARG A 150 -6.31 -21.06 7.45
N LEU A 151 -7.32 -20.20 7.43
CA LEU A 151 -8.67 -20.51 6.96
C LEU A 151 -8.85 -20.23 5.45
N ALA A 152 -8.11 -19.25 4.90
CA ALA A 152 -8.18 -18.89 3.49
C ALA A 152 -7.69 -20.00 2.54
N GLY A 153 -6.74 -20.84 2.96
CA GLY A 153 -6.23 -21.95 2.15
C GLY A 153 -5.34 -21.51 0.97
N GLY A 154 -5.54 -22.13 -0.20
CA GLY A 154 -4.77 -21.86 -1.42
C GLY A 154 -3.47 -22.66 -1.56
N ASP A 155 -2.76 -22.48 -2.69
CA ASP A 155 -1.41 -23.00 -2.90
C ASP A 155 -0.39 -22.15 -2.13
N ALA A 156 0.14 -22.68 -1.03
CA ALA A 156 1.21 -22.04 -0.26
C ALA A 156 2.44 -21.70 -1.12
N GLY A 157 2.73 -22.49 -2.16
CA GLY A 157 3.78 -22.19 -3.13
C GLY A 157 3.49 -20.94 -3.96
N ALA A 158 2.24 -20.76 -4.42
CA ALA A 158 1.80 -19.57 -5.13
C ALA A 158 1.79 -18.34 -4.24
N VAL A 159 1.35 -18.48 -2.98
CA VAL A 159 1.42 -17.39 -1.98
C VAL A 159 2.86 -16.96 -1.75
N VAL A 160 3.81 -17.89 -1.56
CA VAL A 160 5.23 -17.55 -1.39
C VAL A 160 5.80 -16.89 -2.65
N ARG A 161 5.50 -17.38 -3.86
CA ARG A 161 5.91 -16.75 -5.12
C ARG A 161 5.32 -15.34 -5.28
N GLY A 162 4.06 -15.14 -4.88
CA GLY A 162 3.40 -13.84 -4.87
C GLY A 162 4.06 -12.86 -3.92
N LEU A 163 4.31 -13.27 -2.67
CA LEU A 163 5.02 -12.45 -1.67
C LEU A 163 6.43 -12.08 -2.14
N LEU A 164 7.14 -13.03 -2.74
CA LEU A 164 8.43 -12.76 -3.36
C LEU A 164 8.28 -11.69 -4.44
N ASN A 165 7.35 -11.84 -5.40
CA ASN A 165 7.14 -10.85 -6.47
C ASN A 165 6.76 -9.46 -5.94
N ILE A 166 5.92 -9.36 -4.90
CA ILE A 166 5.63 -8.09 -4.21
C ILE A 166 6.93 -7.49 -3.66
N SER A 167 7.68 -8.26 -2.88
CA SER A 167 8.93 -7.79 -2.24
C SER A 167 10.07 -7.51 -3.24
N THR A 168 10.03 -8.11 -4.42
CA THR A 168 11.00 -7.95 -5.51
C THR A 168 10.44 -7.18 -6.69
N GLY A 169 9.39 -6.35 -6.50
CA GLY A 169 8.76 -5.56 -7.58
C GLY A 169 9.71 -4.67 -8.38
N LEU A 170 10.92 -4.46 -7.85
CA LEU A 170 12.06 -3.79 -8.47
C LEU A 170 12.76 -4.56 -9.62
N TYR A 171 12.55 -5.87 -9.76
CA TYR A 171 13.41 -6.73 -10.61
C TYR A 171 12.81 -7.16 -11.96
N ALA A 172 11.66 -6.62 -12.36
CA ALA A 172 10.89 -7.08 -13.53
C ALA A 172 11.09 -6.26 -14.82
N TRP A 173 11.94 -5.22 -14.81
CA TRP A 173 12.07 -4.23 -15.90
C TRP A 173 13.50 -4.11 -16.47
N TRP A 174 14.11 -5.24 -16.85
CA TRP A 174 15.35 -5.32 -17.65
C TRP A 174 15.47 -6.64 -18.42
#